data_AF-A0AAD5ETJ3-F1
#
_entry.id   AF-A0AAD5ETJ3-F1
#
_cell.length_a   1.000
_cell.length_b   1.000
_cell.length_c   1.000
_cell.angle_alpha   90.00
_cell.angle_beta   90.00
_cell.angle_gamma   90.00
#
_symmetry.space_group_name_H-M   'P 1'
#
loop_
_entity.id
_entity.type
_entity.pdbx_description
1 polymer ?
#
loop_
_entity_poly.entity_id
_entity_poly.type
_entity_poly.pdbx_seq_one_letter_code
_entity_poly.pdbx_strand_id
1 'polypeptide(L)'
;MENNTPILRALVDAGASLNTTTTSSENILHLAACHADLEMISYMSKQNLTLVDPKLRGVGDITPLGYLGLSWGAKDWRLLGLFRRPSPKEQQKFISLYFDLLSRYLLRHMATLKQLLRASEQRDASTSSERIAALIQKSGITGRRDMVGWYRGIQGNVRDGNWDQVVLDVQDEYDEAYEELGRAGMARNKTLEDPEVRAFFLTFERICIL
;
A
#
# COMPACT_ATOMS: atom_id res chain seq x y z
N MET A 1 2.26 11.55 -20.83
CA MET A 1 3.65 11.49 -20.32
C MET A 1 4.25 10.18 -20.78
N GLU A 2 5.39 10.24 -21.47
CA GLU A 2 6.08 9.05 -22.00
C GLU A 2 6.94 8.39 -20.92
N ASN A 3 6.97 7.06 -20.94
CA ASN A 3 7.89 6.23 -20.16
C ASN A 3 9.34 6.57 -20.52
N ASN A 4 10.09 7.16 -19.59
CA ASN A 4 11.49 7.48 -19.80
C ASN A 4 12.37 6.90 -18.68
N THR A 5 12.69 5.61 -18.82
CA THR A 5 13.55 4.90 -17.87
C THR A 5 14.94 5.55 -17.71
N PRO A 6 15.61 6.05 -18.77
CA PRO A 6 16.86 6.81 -18.61
C PRO A 6 16.74 8.04 -17.71
N ILE A 7 15.69 8.84 -17.86
CA ILE A 7 15.46 10.01 -16.98
C ILE A 7 15.18 9.56 -15.55
N LEU A 8 14.35 8.53 -15.35
CA LEU A 8 14.08 8.00 -14.02
C LEU A 8 15.37 7.54 -13.32
N ARG A 9 16.26 6.84 -14.04
CA ARG A 9 17.57 6.42 -13.53
C ARG A 9 18.41 7.62 -13.13
N ALA A 10 18.59 8.59 -14.04
CA ALA A 10 19.39 9.79 -13.80
C ALA A 10 18.90 10.58 -12.58
N LEU A 11 17.57 10.67 -12.37
CA LEU A 11 17.00 11.33 -11.19
C LEU A 11 17.32 10.57 -9.90
N VAL A 12 17.12 9.25 -9.89
CA VAL A 12 17.43 8.42 -8.71
C VAL A 12 18.93 8.43 -8.40
N ASP A 13 19.79 8.37 -9.43
CA ASP A 13 21.24 8.47 -9.30
C ASP A 13 21.66 9.84 -8.74
N ALA A 14 20.91 10.90 -9.05
CA ALA A 14 21.07 12.23 -8.46
C ALA A 14 20.48 12.37 -7.05
N GLY A 15 19.95 11.29 -6.46
CA GLY A 15 19.40 11.25 -5.10
C GLY A 15 17.91 11.52 -4.99
N ALA A 16 17.16 11.56 -6.10
CA ALA A 16 15.71 11.66 -6.04
C ALA A 16 15.09 10.42 -5.36
N SER A 17 14.18 10.65 -4.42
CA SER A 17 13.50 9.58 -3.68
C SER A 17 12.26 9.09 -4.42
N LEU A 18 12.09 7.77 -4.51
CA LEU A 18 10.86 7.13 -5.02
C LEU A 18 9.79 6.92 -3.94
N ASN A 19 10.08 7.31 -2.70
CA ASN A 19 9.21 7.14 -1.55
C ASN A 19 8.27 8.33 -1.31
N THR A 20 8.30 9.33 -2.18
CA THR A 20 7.46 10.53 -2.06
C THR A 20 6.06 10.32 -2.62
N THR A 21 5.11 11.11 -2.14
CA THR A 21 3.76 11.20 -2.70
C THR A 21 3.56 12.53 -3.44
N THR A 22 2.69 12.52 -4.44
CA THR A 22 2.24 13.75 -5.11
C THR A 22 1.27 14.53 -4.23
N THR A 23 0.92 15.75 -4.64
CA THR A 23 -0.14 16.56 -4.00
C THR A 23 -1.51 15.88 -4.03
N SER A 24 -1.69 14.90 -4.91
CA SER A 24 -2.90 14.09 -5.05
C SER A 24 -2.87 12.81 -4.21
N SER A 25 -1.93 12.70 -3.27
CA SER A 25 -1.71 11.50 -2.45
C SER A 25 -1.36 10.25 -3.26
N GLU A 26 -0.74 10.41 -4.42
CA GLU A 26 -0.32 9.29 -5.26
C GLU A 26 1.15 8.99 -5.00
N ASN A 27 1.48 7.74 -4.70
CA ASN A 27 2.88 7.27 -4.68
C ASN A 27 3.32 6.77 -6.06
N ILE A 28 4.58 6.36 -6.17
CA ILE A 28 5.17 5.89 -7.43
C ILE A 28 4.45 4.68 -8.05
N LEU A 29 3.74 3.86 -7.27
CA LEU A 29 2.99 2.72 -7.82
C LEU A 29 1.74 3.16 -8.58
N HIS A 30 1.08 4.24 -8.14
CA HIS A 30 -0.06 4.81 -8.88
C HIS A 30 0.39 5.28 -10.27
N LEU A 31 1.52 6.01 -10.32
CA LEU A 31 2.10 6.51 -11.56
C LEU A 31 2.56 5.34 -12.46
N ALA A 32 3.21 4.34 -11.87
CA ALA A 32 3.70 3.18 -12.61
C ALA A 32 2.57 2.34 -13.21
N ALA A 33 1.44 2.21 -12.53
CA ALA A 33 0.27 1.47 -13.03
C ALA A 33 -0.26 2.01 -14.37
N CYS A 34 -0.11 3.31 -14.59
CA CYS A 34 -0.63 4.02 -15.77
C CYS A 34 0.41 4.24 -16.88
N HIS A 35 1.70 4.31 -16.51
CA HIS A 35 2.75 4.82 -17.39
C HIS A 35 3.95 3.90 -17.54
N ALA A 36 4.27 3.08 -16.54
CA ALA A 36 5.51 2.32 -16.56
C ALA A 36 5.47 1.19 -17.59
N ASP A 37 6.60 0.98 -18.27
CA ASP A 37 6.85 -0.20 -19.09
C ASP A 37 7.58 -1.29 -18.30
N LEU A 38 7.90 -2.40 -18.97
CA LEU A 38 8.65 -3.50 -18.36
C LEU A 38 10.01 -3.07 -17.79
N GLU A 39 10.72 -2.17 -18.46
CA GLU A 39 12.06 -1.76 -18.04
C GLU A 39 11.98 -0.91 -16.77
N MET A 40 11.05 0.04 -16.75
CA MET A 40 10.79 0.92 -15.62
C MET A 40 10.33 0.13 -14.39
N ILE A 41 9.39 -0.81 -14.55
CA ILE A 41 8.95 -1.67 -13.44
C ILE A 41 10.14 -2.52 -12.93
N SER A 42 10.95 -3.06 -13.84
CA SER A 42 12.13 -3.84 -13.47
C SER A 42 13.19 -3.01 -12.76
N TYR A 43 13.38 -1.75 -13.16
CA TYR A 43 14.25 -0.81 -12.45
C TYR A 43 13.72 -0.52 -11.05
N MET A 44 12.45 -0.12 -10.95
CA MET A 44 11.79 0.18 -9.67
C MET A 44 11.86 -0.99 -8.69
N SER A 45 11.69 -2.23 -9.15
CA SER A 45 11.76 -3.43 -8.30
C SER A 45 13.12 -3.63 -7.61
N LYS A 46 14.18 -2.99 -8.11
CA LYS A 46 15.54 -3.03 -7.53
C LYS A 46 15.83 -1.85 -6.60
N GLN A 47 14.93 -0.87 -6.54
CA GLN A 47 15.09 0.31 -5.71
C GLN A 47 14.57 0.10 -4.29
N ASN A 48 14.99 0.99 -3.39
CA ASN A 48 14.49 1.01 -2.02
C ASN A 48 13.10 1.67 -1.94
N LEU A 49 12.06 0.85 -2.00
CA LEU A 49 10.65 1.26 -1.93
C LEU A 49 10.03 1.01 -0.53
N THR A 50 10.84 1.05 0.52
CA THR A 50 10.45 0.66 1.89
C THR A 50 9.34 1.53 2.51
N LEU A 51 9.17 2.77 2.02
CA LEU A 51 8.15 3.72 2.47
C LEU A 51 7.05 3.94 1.42
N VAL A 52 7.06 3.19 0.32
CA VAL A 52 5.95 3.16 -0.62
C VAL A 52 4.87 2.26 -0.03
N ASP A 53 3.71 2.83 0.28
CA ASP A 53 2.55 2.08 0.79
C ASP A 53 1.66 1.60 -0.37
N PRO A 54 1.61 0.28 -0.66
CA PRO A 54 0.76 -0.26 -1.72
C PRO A 54 -0.74 -0.07 -1.46
N LYS A 55 -1.14 0.18 -0.21
CA LYS A 55 -2.54 0.41 0.19
C LYS A 55 -2.93 1.88 0.17
N LEU A 56 -1.99 2.80 -0.10
CA LEU A 56 -2.31 4.23 -0.21
C LEU A 56 -3.35 4.44 -1.32
N ARG A 57 -4.36 5.24 -1.02
CA ARG A 57 -5.44 5.56 -1.95
C ARG A 57 -5.22 6.95 -2.52
N GLY A 58 -5.08 7.03 -3.83
CA GLY A 58 -4.89 8.26 -4.56
C GLY A 58 -6.22 8.97 -4.86
N VAL A 59 -6.28 9.62 -6.02
CA VAL A 59 -7.50 10.31 -6.48
C VAL A 59 -8.63 9.30 -6.64
N GLY A 60 -9.83 9.69 -6.20
CA GLY A 60 -11.02 8.85 -6.33
C GLY A 60 -11.07 7.66 -5.35
N ASP A 61 -10.17 7.62 -4.36
CA ASP A 61 -10.04 6.55 -3.38
C ASP A 61 -9.56 5.21 -3.98
N ILE A 62 -8.79 5.29 -5.07
CA ILE A 62 -8.35 4.13 -5.85
C ILE A 62 -6.91 3.76 -5.46
N THR A 63 -6.65 2.46 -5.27
CA THR A 63 -5.31 1.92 -5.00
C THR A 63 -4.44 1.89 -6.27
N PRO A 64 -3.11 1.72 -6.17
CA PRO A 64 -2.25 1.52 -7.34
C PRO A 64 -2.71 0.38 -8.24
N LEU A 65 -3.20 -0.71 -7.64
CA LEU A 65 -3.70 -1.85 -8.39
C LEU A 65 -5.04 -1.55 -9.07
N GLY A 66 -5.89 -0.71 -8.46
CA GLY A 66 -7.09 -0.17 -9.09
C GLY A 66 -6.77 0.74 -10.29
N TYR A 67 -5.73 1.58 -10.20
CA TYR A 67 -5.23 2.37 -11.34
C TYR A 67 -4.81 1.47 -12.52
N LEU A 68 -4.20 0.32 -12.23
CA LEU A 68 -3.83 -0.66 -13.25
C LEU A 68 -5.10 -1.24 -13.92
N GLY A 69 -6.11 -1.59 -13.13
CA GLY A 69 -7.42 -2.05 -13.62
C GLY A 69 -8.14 -1.02 -14.49
N LEU A 70 -8.11 0.26 -14.11
CA LEU A 70 -8.66 1.36 -14.90
C LEU A 70 -7.91 1.56 -16.22
N SER A 71 -6.57 1.51 -16.19
CA SER A 71 -5.73 1.66 -17.38
C SER A 71 -5.92 0.50 -18.37
N TRP A 72 -6.19 -0.69 -17.85
CA TRP A 72 -6.55 -1.87 -18.63
C TRP A 72 -7.94 -1.76 -19.26
N GLY A 73 -8.96 -1.45 -18.45
CA GLY A 73 -10.37 -1.40 -18.86
C GLY A 73 -10.80 -0.11 -19.58
N ALA A 74 -9.92 0.88 -19.68
CA ALA A 74 -10.21 2.15 -20.32
C ALA A 74 -10.51 1.96 -21.83
N LYS A 75 -11.65 2.52 -22.25
CA LYS A 75 -11.99 2.71 -23.67
C LYS A 75 -10.97 3.63 -24.33
N ASP A 76 -10.73 3.45 -25.63
CA ASP A 76 -9.66 4.13 -26.36
C ASP A 76 -9.73 5.67 -26.29
N TRP A 77 -10.93 6.25 -26.19
CA TRP A 77 -11.09 7.70 -26.00
C TRP A 77 -10.64 8.22 -24.61
N ARG A 78 -10.61 7.36 -23.58
CA ARG A 78 -10.01 7.70 -22.27
C ARG A 78 -8.48 7.54 -22.27
N LEU A 79 -7.92 6.90 -23.29
CA LEU A 79 -6.48 6.75 -23.50
C LEU A 79 -5.85 7.94 -24.24
N LEU A 80 -6.61 9.02 -24.52
CA LEU A 80 -6.16 10.24 -25.24
C LEU A 80 -5.08 11.04 -24.48
N GLY A 81 -3.90 10.43 -24.28
CA GLY A 81 -2.68 11.04 -23.73
C GLY A 81 -2.47 10.90 -22.22
N LEU A 82 -3.50 10.47 -21.47
CA LEU A 82 -3.46 10.37 -20.00
C LEU A 82 -3.03 8.99 -19.48
N PHE A 83 -3.31 7.91 -20.22
CA PHE A 83 -3.03 6.54 -19.79
C PHE A 83 -2.45 5.72 -20.93
N ARG A 84 -1.55 4.78 -20.62
CA ARG A 84 -1.11 3.74 -21.55
C ARG A 84 -1.84 2.45 -21.21
N ARG A 85 -2.29 1.69 -22.22
CA ARG A 85 -2.80 0.33 -21.99
C ARG A 85 -1.62 -0.61 -21.74
N PRO A 86 -1.47 -1.19 -20.54
CA PRO A 86 -0.36 -2.09 -20.24
C PRO A 86 -0.57 -3.43 -20.94
N SER A 87 0.49 -3.98 -21.53
CA SER A 87 0.50 -5.34 -22.08
C SER A 87 0.36 -6.39 -20.97
N PRO A 88 -0.07 -7.63 -21.29
CA PRO A 88 -0.19 -8.69 -20.28
C PRO A 88 1.10 -8.94 -19.48
N LYS A 89 2.27 -8.82 -20.12
CA LYS A 89 3.56 -8.94 -19.43
C LYS A 89 3.79 -7.82 -18.41
N GLU A 90 3.38 -6.60 -18.75
CA GLU A 90 3.53 -5.43 -17.88
C GLU A 90 2.58 -5.51 -16.70
N GLN A 91 1.32 -5.92 -16.95
CA GLN A 91 0.35 -6.20 -15.89
C GLN A 91 0.92 -7.23 -14.92
N GLN A 92 1.40 -8.38 -15.40
CA GLN A 92 1.93 -9.43 -14.52
C GLN A 92 3.15 -8.95 -13.71
N LYS A 93 4.05 -8.19 -14.35
CA LYS A 93 5.24 -7.66 -13.67
C LYS A 93 4.86 -6.64 -12.59
N PHE A 94 3.89 -5.77 -12.87
CA PHE A 94 3.36 -4.82 -11.90
C PHE A 94 2.65 -5.54 -10.76
N ILE A 95 1.77 -6.51 -11.04
CA ILE A 95 1.06 -7.31 -10.04
C ILE A 95 2.06 -7.98 -9.09
N SER A 96 3.10 -8.60 -9.63
CA SER A 96 4.16 -9.21 -8.81
C SER A 96 4.86 -8.17 -7.92
N LEU A 97 5.22 -6.99 -8.46
CA LEU A 97 5.85 -5.93 -7.68
C LEU A 97 4.93 -5.42 -6.58
N TYR A 98 3.65 -5.17 -6.90
CA TYR A 98 2.65 -4.69 -5.97
C TYR A 98 2.50 -5.66 -4.79
N PHE A 99 2.29 -6.96 -5.06
CA PHE A 99 2.11 -7.95 -4.01
C PHE A 99 3.41 -8.24 -3.25
N ASP A 100 4.58 -8.17 -3.88
CA ASP A 100 5.86 -8.25 -3.18
C ASP A 100 6.03 -7.12 -2.15
N LEU A 101 5.64 -5.90 -2.51
CA LEU A 101 5.68 -4.76 -1.59
C LEU A 101 4.60 -4.87 -0.51
N LEU A 102 3.39 -5.31 -0.86
CA LEU A 102 2.29 -5.48 0.09
C LEU A 102 2.64 -6.53 1.14
N SER A 103 3.15 -7.70 0.74
CA SER A 103 3.58 -8.74 1.68
C SER A 103 4.69 -8.25 2.61
N ARG A 104 5.69 -7.51 2.10
CA ARG A 104 6.74 -6.91 2.95
C ARG A 104 6.17 -5.88 3.93
N TYR A 105 5.21 -5.06 3.48
CA TYR A 105 4.52 -4.11 4.34
C TYR A 105 3.80 -4.84 5.47
N LEU A 106 2.97 -5.83 5.14
CA LEU A 106 2.14 -6.59 6.08
C LEU A 106 3.01 -7.34 7.11
N LEU A 107 4.07 -8.03 6.66
CA LEU A 107 4.98 -8.74 7.58
C LEU A 107 5.62 -7.80 8.61
N ARG A 108 6.08 -6.61 8.19
CA ARG A 108 6.66 -5.61 9.11
C ARG A 108 5.61 -5.00 10.03
N HIS A 109 4.41 -4.79 9.50
CA HIS A 109 3.27 -4.28 10.25
C HIS A 109 2.87 -5.24 11.37
N MET A 110 2.60 -6.49 11.01
CA MET A 110 2.30 -7.59 11.93
C MET A 110 3.40 -7.80 12.98
N ALA A 111 4.68 -7.68 12.61
CA ALA A 111 5.77 -7.77 13.58
C ALA A 111 5.69 -6.66 14.65
N THR A 112 5.30 -5.44 14.25
CA THR A 112 5.12 -4.31 15.18
C THR A 112 3.88 -4.50 16.04
N LEU A 113 2.75 -4.92 15.44
CA LEU A 113 1.51 -5.24 16.15
C LEU A 113 1.72 -6.36 17.16
N LYS A 114 2.46 -7.41 16.82
CA LYS A 114 2.77 -8.52 17.73
C LYS A 114 3.59 -8.07 18.94
N GLN A 115 4.51 -7.12 18.75
CA GLN A 115 5.26 -6.52 19.87
C GLN A 115 4.35 -5.66 20.74
N LEU A 116 3.48 -4.85 20.12
CA LEU A 116 2.50 -4.04 20.82
C LEU A 116 1.52 -4.90 21.62
N LEU A 117 0.99 -5.98 21.03
CA LEU A 117 0.07 -6.92 21.68
C LEU A 117 0.69 -7.49 22.95
N ARG A 118 1.92 -8.04 22.85
CA ARG A 118 2.65 -8.58 24.02
C ARG A 118 2.87 -7.55 25.11
N ALA A 119 3.21 -6.32 24.74
CA ALA A 119 3.40 -5.23 25.70
C ALA A 119 2.08 -4.85 26.39
N SER A 120 0.98 -4.81 25.62
CA SER A 120 -0.35 -4.50 26.13
C SER A 120 -0.92 -5.59 27.05
N GLU A 121 -0.70 -6.86 26.73
CA GLU A 121 -1.02 -8.00 27.61
C GLU A 121 -0.28 -7.91 28.96
N GLN A 122 0.96 -7.42 28.93
CA GLN A 122 1.79 -7.19 30.12
C GLN A 122 1.53 -5.84 30.80
N ARG A 123 0.64 -5.01 30.23
CA ARG A 123 0.34 -3.64 30.66
C ARG A 123 1.59 -2.75 30.73
N ASP A 124 2.55 -2.99 29.84
CA ASP A 124 3.77 -2.19 29.71
C ASP A 124 3.50 -0.91 28.89
N ALA A 125 3.14 0.16 29.60
CA ALA A 125 2.87 1.46 29.01
C ALA A 125 4.04 2.06 28.23
N SER A 126 5.28 1.79 28.65
CA SER A 126 6.46 2.34 27.98
C SER A 126 6.61 1.71 26.60
N THR A 127 6.67 0.38 26.55
CA THR A 127 6.85 -0.35 25.29
C THR A 127 5.64 -0.18 24.38
N SER A 128 4.40 -0.24 24.90
CA SER A 128 3.20 -0.01 24.09
C SER A 128 3.20 1.39 23.47
N SER A 129 3.53 2.43 24.25
CA SER A 129 3.61 3.80 23.74
C SER A 129 4.69 3.97 22.65
N GLU A 130 5.86 3.35 22.82
CA GLU A 130 6.94 3.38 21.82
C GLU A 130 6.49 2.72 20.50
N ARG A 131 5.85 1.55 20.56
CA ARG A 131 5.39 0.82 19.38
C ARG A 131 4.25 1.55 18.67
N ILE A 132 3.31 2.12 19.41
CA ILE A 132 2.24 2.96 18.84
C ILE A 132 2.82 4.21 18.18
N ALA A 133 3.81 4.88 18.80
CA ALA A 133 4.46 6.04 18.20
C ALA A 133 5.14 5.70 16.87
N ALA A 134 5.80 4.54 16.77
CA ALA A 134 6.39 4.06 15.52
C ALA A 134 5.34 3.83 14.42
N LEU A 135 4.16 3.26 14.78
CA LEU A 135 3.04 3.06 13.85
C LEU A 135 2.43 4.39 13.37
N ILE A 136 2.27 5.36 14.28
CA ILE A 136 1.81 6.72 13.96
C ILE A 136 2.80 7.40 13.00
N GLN A 137 4.09 7.37 13.33
CA GLN A 137 5.12 8.01 12.50
C GLN A 137 5.15 7.42 11.09
N LYS A 138 5.16 6.08 10.98
CA LYS A 138 5.16 5.39 9.69
C LYS A 138 3.92 5.74 8.87
N SER A 139 2.73 5.68 9.47
CA SER A 139 1.47 6.01 8.81
C SER A 139 1.40 7.47 8.36
N GLY A 140 1.99 8.38 9.14
CA GLY A 140 2.11 9.79 8.78
C GLY A 140 3.00 10.00 7.56
N ILE A 141 4.16 9.34 7.51
CA ILE A 141 5.10 9.42 6.38
C ILE A 141 4.49 8.83 5.11
N THR A 142 3.73 7.72 5.21
CA THR A 142 3.09 7.09 4.04
C THR A 142 1.79 7.75 3.62
N GLY A 143 1.27 8.73 4.39
CA GLY A 143 0.04 9.47 4.06
C GLY A 143 -1.26 8.80 4.52
N ARG A 144 -1.20 7.73 5.32
CA ARG A 144 -2.36 7.01 5.89
C ARG A 144 -2.95 7.74 7.10
N ARG A 145 -3.64 8.85 6.84
CA ARG A 145 -4.22 9.71 7.89
C ARG A 145 -5.28 9.01 8.73
N ASP A 146 -6.03 8.10 8.13
CA ASP A 146 -6.98 7.20 8.77
C ASP A 146 -6.30 6.40 9.89
N MET A 147 -5.20 5.72 9.55
CA MET A 147 -4.45 4.90 10.51
C MET A 147 -3.80 5.74 11.60
N VAL A 148 -3.32 6.94 11.27
CA VAL A 148 -2.79 7.88 12.28
C VAL A 148 -3.84 8.22 13.33
N GLY A 149 -5.08 8.47 12.91
CA GLY A 149 -6.20 8.72 13.82
C GLY A 149 -6.49 7.52 14.71
N TRP A 150 -6.57 6.33 14.10
CA TRP A 150 -6.84 5.08 14.80
C TRP A 150 -5.77 4.75 15.86
N TYR A 151 -4.48 4.80 15.52
CA TYR A 151 -3.39 4.57 16.47
C TYR A 151 -3.34 5.58 17.60
N ARG A 152 -3.76 6.83 17.37
CA ARG A 152 -3.89 7.82 18.46
C ARG A 152 -5.02 7.47 19.42
N GLY A 153 -6.10 6.86 18.93
CA GLY A 153 -7.16 6.29 19.76
C GLY A 153 -6.62 5.21 20.69
N ILE A 154 -5.86 4.25 20.14
CA ILE A 154 -5.19 3.21 20.94
C ILE A 154 -4.23 3.83 21.95
N GLN A 155 -3.48 4.86 21.56
CA GLN A 155 -2.59 5.60 22.47
C GLN A 155 -3.36 6.23 23.65
N GLY A 156 -4.57 6.74 23.41
CA GLY A 156 -5.49 7.21 24.45
C GLY A 156 -5.89 6.09 25.41
N ASN A 157 -6.34 4.95 24.87
CA ASN A 157 -6.70 3.78 25.68
C ASN A 157 -5.55 3.28 26.57
N VAL A 158 -4.31 3.30 26.08
CA VAL A 158 -3.12 2.98 26.89
C VAL A 158 -2.95 3.95 28.06
N ARG A 159 -3.17 5.26 27.84
CA ARG A 159 -3.05 6.28 28.90
C ARG A 159 -4.15 6.16 29.95
N ASP A 160 -5.36 5.82 29.51
CA ASP A 160 -6.54 5.68 30.37
C ASP A 160 -6.56 4.34 31.11
N GLY A 161 -5.62 3.43 30.80
CA GLY A 161 -5.52 2.11 31.43
C GLY A 161 -6.53 1.09 30.89
N ASN A 162 -7.14 1.35 29.73
CA ASN A 162 -8.10 0.49 29.04
C ASN A 162 -7.41 -0.66 28.30
N TRP A 163 -6.59 -1.44 29.01
CA TRP A 163 -5.71 -2.46 28.44
C TRP A 163 -6.43 -3.55 27.67
N ASP A 164 -7.58 -4.00 28.16
CA ASP A 164 -8.35 -5.05 27.53
C ASP A 164 -8.86 -4.59 26.15
N GLN A 165 -9.27 -3.33 26.02
CA GLN A 165 -9.65 -2.73 24.73
C GLN A 165 -8.45 -2.61 23.79
N VAL A 166 -7.28 -2.21 24.31
CA VAL A 166 -6.05 -2.14 23.51
C VAL A 166 -5.67 -3.52 22.96
N VAL A 167 -5.77 -4.57 23.77
CA VAL A 167 -5.48 -5.94 23.34
C VAL A 167 -6.45 -6.37 22.25
N LEU A 168 -7.76 -6.13 22.42
CA LEU A 168 -8.78 -6.42 21.41
C LEU A 168 -8.49 -5.68 20.10
N ASP A 169 -8.34 -4.35 20.14
CA ASP A 169 -8.12 -3.52 18.94
C ASP A 169 -6.85 -3.94 18.17
N VAL A 170 -5.76 -4.25 18.88
CA VAL A 170 -4.49 -4.64 18.27
C VAL A 170 -4.53 -6.07 17.73
N GLN A 171 -5.24 -6.98 18.40
CA GLN A 171 -5.44 -8.35 17.95
C GLN A 171 -6.27 -8.38 16.65
N ASP A 172 -7.37 -7.63 16.61
CA ASP A 172 -8.23 -7.54 15.42
C ASP A 172 -7.46 -7.04 14.19
N GLU A 173 -6.68 -5.96 14.32
CA GLU A 173 -5.83 -5.44 13.24
C GLU A 173 -4.72 -6.43 12.85
N TYR A 174 -4.18 -7.20 13.80
CA TYR A 174 -3.19 -8.24 13.50
C TYR A 174 -3.80 -9.37 12.66
N ASP A 175 -5.01 -9.82 13.02
CA ASP A 175 -5.71 -10.88 12.32
C ASP A 175 -6.14 -10.43 10.92
N GLU A 176 -6.66 -9.22 10.77
CA GLU A 176 -6.95 -8.63 9.45
C GLU A 176 -5.69 -8.57 8.56
N ALA A 177 -4.56 -8.12 9.11
CA ALA A 177 -3.30 -8.08 8.37
C ALA A 177 -2.77 -9.48 8.01
N TYR A 178 -2.97 -10.47 8.89
CA TYR A 178 -2.62 -11.88 8.64
C TYR A 178 -3.45 -12.47 7.50
N GLU A 179 -4.77 -12.27 7.52
CA GLU A 179 -5.65 -12.71 6.44
C GLU A 179 -5.31 -12.04 5.11
N GLU A 180 -5.08 -10.73 5.13
CA GLU A 180 -4.70 -9.99 3.92
C GLU A 180 -3.38 -10.49 3.35
N LEU A 181 -2.41 -10.87 4.19
CA LEU A 181 -1.15 -11.47 3.76
C LEU A 181 -1.39 -12.80 3.03
N GLY A 182 -2.31 -13.63 3.54
CA GLY A 182 -2.73 -14.86 2.87
C GLY A 182 -3.35 -14.59 1.50
N ARG A 183 -4.29 -13.64 1.42
CA ARG A 183 -4.92 -13.22 0.15
C ARG A 183 -3.90 -12.68 -0.84
N ALA A 184 -2.94 -11.87 -0.38
CA ALA A 184 -1.86 -11.33 -1.21
C ALA A 184 -0.99 -12.44 -1.80
N GLY A 185 -0.68 -13.48 -1.02
CA GLY A 185 0.06 -14.66 -1.50
C GLY A 185 -0.65 -15.39 -2.64
N MET A 186 -1.98 -15.54 -2.54
CA MET A 186 -2.80 -16.19 -3.57
C MET A 186 -2.90 -15.35 -4.86
N ALA A 187 -2.96 -14.02 -4.73
CA ALA A 187 -3.14 -13.10 -5.84
C ALA A 187 -1.85 -12.78 -6.61
N ARG A 188 -0.67 -12.95 -5.99
CA ARG A 188 0.64 -12.52 -6.53
C ARG A 188 0.95 -12.97 -7.96
N ASN A 189 0.60 -14.20 -8.31
CA ASN A 189 0.93 -14.81 -9.61
C ASN A 189 -0.29 -14.96 -10.53
N LYS A 190 -1.37 -14.24 -10.20
CA LYS A 190 -2.62 -14.23 -10.93
C LYS A 190 -2.69 -13.03 -11.87
N THR A 191 -3.69 -13.02 -12.73
CA THR A 191 -3.98 -11.97 -13.71
C THR A 191 -4.98 -10.95 -13.16
N LEU A 192 -5.14 -9.80 -13.83
CA LEU A 192 -6.14 -8.78 -13.44
C LEU A 192 -7.59 -9.28 -13.50
N GLU A 193 -7.85 -10.36 -14.22
CA GLU A 193 -9.18 -10.94 -14.36
C GLU A 193 -9.56 -11.85 -13.19
N ASP A 194 -8.56 -12.39 -12.50
CA ASP A 194 -8.76 -13.32 -11.38
C ASP A 194 -9.42 -12.62 -10.18
N PRO A 195 -10.45 -13.23 -9.56
CA PRO A 195 -11.19 -12.62 -8.45
C PRO A 195 -10.29 -12.30 -7.25
N GLU A 196 -9.23 -13.07 -7.02
CA GLU A 196 -8.25 -12.83 -5.95
C GLU A 196 -7.50 -11.52 -6.14
N VAL A 197 -7.19 -11.14 -7.38
CA VAL A 197 -6.59 -9.82 -7.68
C VAL A 197 -7.67 -8.75 -7.61
N ARG A 198 -8.88 -9.06 -8.09
CA ARG A 198 -10.00 -8.10 -8.09
C ARG A 198 -10.46 -7.67 -6.70
N ALA A 199 -10.31 -8.51 -5.70
CA ALA A 199 -10.61 -8.18 -4.31
C ALA A 199 -9.81 -6.98 -3.79
N PHE A 200 -8.64 -6.69 -4.39
CA PHE A 200 -7.81 -5.53 -4.06
C PHE A 200 -8.15 -4.27 -4.90
N PHE A 201 -9.10 -4.36 -5.84
CA PHE A 201 -9.62 -3.22 -6.62
C PHE A 201 -10.74 -2.48 -5.89
N LEU A 202 -11.65 -3.23 -5.27
CA LEU A 202 -12.96 -2.77 -4.84
C LEU A 202 -13.01 -2.72 -3.31
N THR A 203 -13.10 -1.52 -2.74
CA THR A 203 -13.72 -1.40 -1.41
C THR A 203 -15.21 -1.70 -1.57
N PHE A 204 -15.77 -2.50 -0.66
CA PHE A 204 -17.14 -3.04 -0.65
C PHE A 204 -18.28 -1.99 -0.71
N GLU A 205 -18.00 -0.70 -0.94
CA GLU A 205 -18.98 0.38 -1.00
C GLU A 205 -19.06 1.12 -2.35
N ARG A 206 -18.45 0.65 -3.43
CA ARG A 206 -18.69 1.22 -4.77
C ARG A 206 -19.09 0.19 -5.81
N ILE A 207 -20.16 -0.54 -5.49
CA ILE A 207 -21.16 -0.91 -6.50
C ILE A 207 -22.05 0.32 -6.66
N CYS A 208 -21.69 1.24 -7.55
CA CYS A 208 -22.64 2.08 -8.29
C CYS A 208 -21.86 3.05 -9.18
N ILE A 209 -22.09 2.89 -10.49
CA ILE A 209 -21.84 3.87 -11.56
C ILE A 209 -20.36 3.99 -11.97
N LEU A 210 -19.98 3.24 -13.01
CA LEU A 210 -19.56 3.76 -14.32
C LEU A 210 -19.38 2.64 -15.35
#